data_AF-A0A812VAZ3-F1
#
_entry.id   AF-A0A812VAZ3-F1
#
_cell.length_a   1.000
_cell.length_b   1.000
_cell.length_c   1.000
_cell.angle_alpha   90.00
_cell.angle_beta   90.00
_cell.angle_gamma   90.00
#
_symmetry.space_group_name_H-M   'P 1'
#
loop_
_entity.id
_entity.type
_entity.pdbx_description
1 polymer ?
#
loop_
_entity_poly.entity_id
_entity_poly.type
_entity_poly.pdbx_seq_one_letter_code
_entity_poly.pdbx_strand_id
1 'polypeptide(L)'
;DMGGGTFDVSLLTIEDGIFEVKATAGDTHLGGEDFDNRVVDFCIQDFKRKNRGKDMAGNQRAIRRLRTQCERAKRTLSSSTQ
;
A
#
# COMPACT_ATOMS: atom_id res chain seq x y z
N ASP A 1 0.06 13.74 -3.81
CA ASP A 1 -0.19 12.51 -4.56
C ASP A 1 0.37 11.33 -3.77
N MET A 2 -0.41 10.26 -3.63
CA MET A 2 0.04 9.04 -2.95
C MET A 2 -0.26 7.84 -3.84
N GLY A 3 0.75 7.43 -4.60
CA GLY A 3 0.66 6.37 -5.59
C GLY A 3 0.96 4.99 -5.03
N GLY A 4 1.30 4.06 -5.91
CA GLY A 4 1.67 2.68 -5.54
C GLY A 4 3.00 2.58 -4.80
N GLY A 5 3.98 3.41 -5.15
CA GLY A 5 5.33 3.38 -4.55
C GLY A 5 5.95 4.74 -4.25
N THR A 6 5.23 5.85 -4.52
CA THR A 6 5.70 7.20 -4.23
C THR A 6 4.64 8.03 -3.52
N PHE A 7 5.10 8.99 -2.73
CA PHE A 7 4.28 9.95 -2.04
C PHE A 7 4.86 11.35 -2.26
N ASP A 8 4.15 12.18 -3.01
CA ASP A 8 4.58 13.51 -3.42
C ASP A 8 3.64 14.59 -2.87
N VAL A 9 4.19 15.71 -2.44
CA VAL A 9 3.46 16.88 -1.94
C VAL A 9 4.00 18.12 -2.63
N SER A 10 3.12 18.84 -3.32
CA SER A 10 3.47 20.08 -4.02
C SER A 10 2.61 21.23 -3.50
N LEU A 11 3.24 22.38 -3.30
CA LEU A 11 2.59 23.65 -3.01
C LEU A 11 2.56 24.48 -4.29
N LEU A 12 1.36 24.84 -4.74
CA LEU A 12 1.16 25.62 -5.96
C LEU A 12 0.34 26.87 -5.68
N THR A 13 0.63 27.93 -6.43
CA THR A 13 -0.20 29.13 -6.53
C THR A 13 -0.86 29.13 -7.92
N ILE A 14 -2.15 29.49 -7.97
CA ILE A 14 -2.92 29.56 -9.21
C ILE A 14 -3.52 30.95 -9.32
N GLU A 15 -3.06 31.73 -10.29
CA GLU A 15 -3.52 33.10 -10.55
C GLU A 15 -3.69 33.30 -12.06
N ASP A 16 -4.84 33.81 -12.50
CA ASP A 16 -5.15 34.08 -13.92
C ASP A 16 -4.86 32.91 -14.88
N GLY A 17 -5.03 31.68 -14.42
CA GLY A 17 -4.75 30.47 -15.20
C GLY A 17 -3.27 30.07 -15.28
N ILE A 18 -2.37 30.81 -14.61
CA ILE A 18 -0.96 30.45 -14.44
C ILE A 18 -0.82 29.56 -13.21
N PHE A 19 -0.14 28.42 -13.39
CA PHE A 19 0.20 27.48 -12.31
C PHE A 19 1.67 27.64 -11.96
N GLU A 20 1.96 28.15 -10.76
CA GLU A 20 3.33 28.31 -10.27
C GLU A 20 3.61 27.34 -9.12
N VAL A 21 4.66 26.53 -9.25
CA VAL A 21 5.10 25.60 -8.20
C VAL A 21 6.00 26.36 -7.22
N LYS A 22 5.56 26.46 -5.96
CA LYS A 22 6.30 27.13 -4.89
C LYS A 22 7.24 26.18 -4.14
N ALA A 23 6.83 24.92 -3.96
CA ALA A 23 7.64 23.89 -3.34
C ALA A 23 7.16 22.50 -3.75
N THR A 24 8.07 21.54 -3.78
CA THR A 24 7.77 20.11 -3.93
C THR A 24 8.62 19.32 -2.95
N ALA A 25 8.02 18.37 -2.27
CA ALA A 25 8.69 17.42 -1.38
C ALA A 25 8.00 16.06 -1.48
N GLY A 26 8.63 14.99 -0.99
CA GLY A 26 8.05 13.66 -1.06
C GLY A 26 9.00 12.55 -0.65
N ASP A 27 8.51 11.32 -0.75
CA ASP A 27 9.25 10.08 -0.56
C ASP A 27 9.04 9.16 -1.78
N THR A 28 10.13 8.81 -2.45
CA THR A 28 10.13 7.97 -3.66
C THR A 28 10.01 6.47 -3.37
N HIS A 29 9.93 6.07 -2.10
CA HIS A 29 9.85 4.67 -1.67
C HIS A 29 8.71 4.44 -0.67
N LEU A 30 7.67 5.28 -0.71
CA LEU A 30 6.50 5.17 0.14
C LEU A 30 5.23 5.22 -0.70
N GLY A 31 4.40 4.19 -0.65
CA GLY A 31 3.12 4.18 -1.35
C GLY A 31 2.17 3.07 -0.92
N GLY A 32 1.17 2.82 -1.76
CA GLY A 32 0.13 1.81 -1.53
C GLY A 32 0.67 0.39 -1.31
N GLU A 33 1.80 0.05 -1.93
CA GLU A 33 2.44 -1.27 -1.80
C GLU A 33 2.99 -1.53 -0.39
N ASP A 34 3.40 -0.50 0.35
CA ASP A 34 3.86 -0.64 1.73
C ASP A 34 2.74 -1.06 2.68
N PHE A 35 1.54 -0.54 2.45
CA PHE A 35 0.34 -1.00 3.16
C PHE A 35 0.00 -2.43 2.79
N ASP A 36 0.10 -2.79 1.50
CA ASP A 36 -0.13 -4.17 1.06
C ASP A 36 0.87 -5.13 1.69
N ASN A 37 2.16 -4.75 1.75
CA ASN A 37 3.22 -5.50 2.41
C ASN A 37 2.89 -5.75 3.89
N ARG A 38 2.52 -4.70 4.62
CA ARG A 38 2.16 -4.82 6.05
C ARG A 38 0.97 -5.76 6.28
N VAL A 39 -0.05 -5.71 5.43
CA VAL A 39 -1.21 -6.61 5.52
C VAL A 39 -0.82 -8.05 5.17
N VAL A 40 0.01 -8.24 4.14
CA VAL A 40 0.54 -9.56 3.76
C VAL A 40 1.33 -10.18 4.91
N ASP A 41 2.25 -9.44 5.52
CA ASP A 41 3.07 -9.92 6.63
C ASP A 41 2.20 -10.33 7.82
N PHE A 42 1.22 -9.49 8.17
CA PHE A 42 0.22 -9.82 9.17
C PHE A 42 -0.52 -11.13 8.86
N CYS A 43 -1.00 -11.30 7.62
CA CYS A 43 -1.70 -12.52 7.20
C CYS A 43 -0.81 -13.77 7.20
N ILE A 44 0.48 -13.65 6.85
CA ILE A 44 1.44 -14.76 6.89
C ILE A 44 1.66 -15.21 8.35
N GLN A 45 1.87 -14.26 9.26
CA GLN A 45 2.02 -14.56 10.68
C GLN A 45 0.76 -15.18 11.29
N ASP A 46 -0.42 -14.66 10.96
CA ASP A 46 -1.69 -15.21 11.41
C ASP A 46 -1.93 -16.63 10.87
N PHE A 47 -1.61 -16.87 9.59
CA PHE A 47 -1.67 -18.20 9.00
C PHE A 47 -0.77 -19.18 9.74
N LYS A 48 0.49 -18.81 10.00
CA LYS A 48 1.45 -19.66 10.72
C LYS A 48 0.94 -20.03 12.11
N ARG A 49 0.38 -19.07 12.84
CA ARG A 49 -0.24 -19.27 14.16
C ARG A 49 -1.42 -20.24 14.09
N LYS A 50 -2.33 -20.06 13.12
CA LYS A 50 -3.54 -20.89 12.97
C LYS A 50 -3.26 -22.31 12.44
N ASN A 51 -2.16 -22.51 11.72
CA ASN A 51 -1.86 -23.76 11.01
C ASN A 51 -0.70 -24.56 11.62
N ARG A 52 -0.59 -24.58 12.95
CA ARG A 52 0.42 -25.36 13.71
C ARG A 52 1.87 -25.09 13.24
N GLY A 53 2.19 -23.84 12.94
CA GLY A 53 3.53 -23.44 12.53
C GLY A 53 3.86 -23.66 11.05
N LYS A 54 2.91 -24.13 10.23
CA LYS A 54 3.11 -24.21 8.77
C LYS A 54 3.35 -22.82 8.18
N ASP A 55 4.44 -22.68 7.43
CA ASP A 55 4.87 -21.42 6.83
C ASP A 55 4.62 -21.41 5.32
N MET A 56 4.11 -20.29 4.79
CA MET A 56 3.90 -20.09 3.35
C MET A 56 5.03 -19.28 2.71
N ALA A 57 6.01 -18.80 3.48
CA ALA A 57 7.11 -17.96 3.01
C ALA A 57 7.93 -18.59 1.86
N GLY A 58 8.01 -19.93 1.82
CA GLY A 58 8.71 -20.66 0.76
C GLY A 58 7.96 -20.76 -0.56
N ASN A 59 6.67 -20.40 -0.62
CA ASN A 59 5.85 -20.55 -1.82
C ASN A 59 5.53 -19.18 -2.44
N GLN A 60 6.37 -18.77 -3.40
CA GLN A 60 6.22 -17.49 -4.12
C GLN A 60 4.87 -17.34 -4.83
N ARG A 61 4.29 -18.43 -5.34
CA ARG A 61 2.97 -18.41 -5.98
C ARG A 61 1.86 -18.14 -4.96
N ALA A 62 1.96 -18.73 -3.77
CA ALA A 62 1.01 -18.50 -2.68
C ALA A 62 1.10 -17.06 -2.17
N ILE A 63 2.32 -16.54 -1.98
CA ILE A 63 2.55 -15.15 -1.56
C ILE A 63 1.96 -14.17 -2.59
N ARG A 64 2.20 -14.40 -3.90
CA ARG A 64 1.63 -13.54 -4.94
C ARG A 64 0.10 -13.51 -4.90
N ARG A 65 -0.54 -14.67 -4.70
CA ARG A 65 -2.00 -14.76 -4.55
C ARG A 65 -2.49 -14.02 -3.31
N LEU A 66 -1.79 -14.18 -2.17
CA LEU A 66 -2.11 -13.48 -0.93
C LEU A 66 -2.04 -11.97 -1.11
N ARG A 67 -0.95 -11.46 -1.70
CA ARG A 67 -0.77 -10.03 -2.00
C ARG A 67 -1.93 -9.44 -2.79
N THR A 68 -2.36 -10.09 -3.87
CA THR A 68 -3.53 -9.63 -4.65
C THR A 68 -4.81 -9.57 -3.83
N GLN A 69 -5.02 -10.51 -2.90
CA GLN A 69 -6.19 -10.47 -2.01
C GLN A 69 -6.06 -9.41 -0.91
N CYS A 70 -4.86 -9.20 -0.36
CA CYS A 70 -4.58 -8.15 0.61
C CYS A 70 -4.83 -6.76 0.03
N GLU A 71 -4.39 -6.51 -1.21
CA GLU A 71 -4.66 -5.25 -1.90
C GLU A 71 -6.16 -5.02 -2.10
N ARG A 72 -6.89 -6.05 -2.55
CA ARG A 72 -8.36 -5.98 -2.68
C ARG A 72 -9.02 -5.69 -1.34
N ALA A 73 -8.62 -6.39 -0.28
CA ALA A 73 -9.14 -6.18 1.06
C ALA A 73 -8.86 -4.77 1.57
N LYS A 74 -7.64 -4.24 1.37
CA LYS A 74 -7.27 -2.85 1.69
C LYS A 74 -8.24 -1.87 1.03
N ARG A 75 -8.47 -2.01 -0.28
CA ARG A 75 -9.41 -1.16 -1.03
C ARG A 75 -10.84 -1.26 -0.49
N THR A 76 -11.32 -2.48 -0.21
CA THR A 76 -12.66 -2.70 0.36
C THR A 76 -12.81 -2.01 1.73
N LEU A 77 -11.80 -2.13 2.60
CA LEU A 77 -11.79 -1.51 3.93
C LEU A 77 -11.75 0.03 3.86
N SER A 78 -11.19 0.61 2.81
CA SER A 78 -11.21 2.07 2.61
C SER A 78 -12.60 2.61 2.23
N SER A 79 -13.48 1.78 1.65
CA SER A 79 -14.85 2.16 1.28
C SER A 79 -15.92 1.69 2.25
N SER A 80 -15.64 0.65 3.04
CA SER A 80 -16.61 0.05 3.95
C SER A 80 -16.49 0.70 5.33
N THR A 81 -17.29 1.73 5.58
CA THR A 81 -17.63 2.10 6.96
C THR A 81 -18.62 1.06 7.48
N GLN A 82 -18.33 0.52 8.66
CA GLN A 82 -19.13 -0.48 9.36
C GLN A 82 -20.61 -0.12 9.42
#